data_AF-A0A7W8C4C5-F1
#
_entry.id   AF-A0A7W8C4C5-F1
#
_cell.length_a   1.000
_cell.length_b   1.000
_cell.length_c   1.000
_cell.angle_alpha   90.00
_cell.angle_beta   90.00
_cell.angle_gamma   90.00
#
_symmetry.space_group_name_H-M   'P 1'
#
loop_
_entity.id
_entity.type
_entity.pdbx_description
1 polymer ?
#
loop_
_entity_poly.entity_id
_entity_poly.type
_entity_poly.pdbx_seq_one_letter_code
_entity_poly.pdbx_strand_id
1 'polypeptide(L)'
;MSVRRFHPFLYGTPVLTPLGRRQGAPCLLHLASRAFTVHSIPIQQPSSLHWEAGAPPEHSGNPTQESPLMILADLHNHTKYSHGGNSPAEMYAAAQAKGLEIIGFTEHSPRPLGFDYTNEYRDKLTRHLPDYASEVLALKAANANGPCRVLFGMEMDWLEGQLDFTLASCAAYDFDYLLGSVHFIGQWGFDDGSEPWKGMSQEECEIQYTRYFEIWERMLASGLFNIAAHPDLVKIFSVEQFHVWLTKPESQALVRRGLAALRQSGMSMEISSAGLRKACREIYPAPPIMVMAAEMDLPISFASDAHVTDDVGYGFARLASYARAFGFKEYTVFDRGQRNVYPI
;
A
#
# COMPACT_ATOMS: atom_id res chain seq x y z
N MET A 1 30.38 61.02 -1.53
CA MET A 1 29.02 60.87 -2.10
C MET A 1 28.54 59.46 -1.83
N SER A 2 27.45 59.36 -1.06
CA SER A 2 26.58 58.20 -0.75
C SER A 2 27.20 56.82 -0.48
N VAL A 3 27.34 56.52 0.81
CA VAL A 3 27.32 55.16 1.38
C VAL A 3 25.85 54.76 1.55
N ARG A 4 25.39 53.69 0.89
CA ARG A 4 24.08 53.10 1.17
C ARG A 4 24.23 51.97 2.18
N ARG A 5 23.67 52.21 3.36
CA ARG A 5 23.51 51.28 4.47
C ARG A 5 22.39 50.27 4.17
N PHE A 6 22.63 49.05 4.64
CA PHE A 6 21.65 48.00 4.86
C PHE A 6 20.55 48.46 5.83
N HIS A 7 19.30 48.09 5.55
CA HIS A 7 18.23 48.00 6.55
C HIS A 7 17.72 46.55 6.63
N PRO A 8 17.57 45.99 7.84
CA PRO A 8 17.04 44.65 8.05
C PRO A 8 15.50 44.65 8.04
N PHE A 9 14.91 43.64 7.42
CA PHE A 9 13.48 43.36 7.54
C PHE A 9 13.20 42.73 8.91
N LEU A 10 12.25 43.35 9.61
CA LEU A 10 11.77 42.97 10.94
C LEU A 10 10.77 41.82 10.86
N TYR A 11 10.84 40.94 11.86
CA TYR A 11 9.86 39.93 12.20
C TYR A 11 8.47 40.52 12.43
N GLY A 12 7.44 39.88 11.88
CA GLY A 12 6.04 40.10 12.22
C GLY A 12 5.32 38.76 12.34
N THR A 13 5.03 38.35 13.57
CA THR A 13 4.10 37.25 13.88
C THR A 13 2.64 37.74 13.86
N PRO A 14 1.66 36.84 13.61
CA PRO A 14 0.36 37.21 13.08
C PRO A 14 -0.68 37.51 14.16
N VAL A 15 -1.64 38.37 13.82
CA VAL A 15 -2.86 38.62 14.58
C VAL A 15 -3.97 37.74 14.00
N LEU A 16 -4.40 36.73 14.76
CA LEU A 16 -5.59 35.91 14.48
C LEU A 16 -6.83 36.59 15.05
N THR A 17 -7.85 36.79 14.20
CA THR A 17 -9.20 37.21 14.61
C THR A 17 -10.10 35.98 14.73
N PRO A 18 -10.97 35.87 15.77
CA PRO A 18 -11.79 34.68 15.98
C PRO A 18 -13.17 34.83 15.32
N LEU A 19 -13.62 33.80 14.60
CA LEU A 19 -15.00 33.70 14.11
C LEU A 19 -15.61 32.33 14.43
N GLY A 20 -16.73 32.37 15.17
CA GLY A 20 -17.86 31.48 14.95
C GLY A 20 -17.90 30.15 15.73
N ARG A 21 -18.32 30.20 17.00
CA ARG A 21 -18.88 29.03 17.71
C ARG A 21 -20.17 28.57 17.02
N ARG A 22 -20.26 27.29 16.64
CA ARG A 22 -21.54 26.57 16.52
C ARG A 22 -21.65 25.58 17.68
N GLN A 23 -22.76 25.70 18.41
CA GLN A 23 -23.16 24.80 19.47
C GLN A 23 -23.75 23.51 18.87
N GLY A 24 -23.35 22.36 19.40
CA GLY A 24 -23.92 21.04 19.15
C GLY A 24 -23.64 20.15 20.36
N ALA A 25 -24.69 19.53 20.89
CA ALA A 25 -24.79 18.92 22.22
C ALA A 25 -23.86 17.70 22.45
N PRO A 26 -23.48 17.39 23.70
CA PRO A 26 -22.73 16.18 24.03
C PRO A 26 -23.66 14.96 24.08
N CYS A 27 -23.39 13.96 23.24
CA CYS A 27 -24.03 12.66 23.31
C CYS A 27 -23.23 11.78 24.29
N LEU A 28 -23.79 11.52 25.47
CA LEU A 28 -23.28 10.52 26.42
C LEU A 28 -23.57 9.12 25.86
N LEU A 29 -22.52 8.39 25.45
CA LEU A 29 -22.65 6.96 25.15
C LEU A 29 -22.44 6.14 26.43
N HIS A 30 -23.51 5.50 26.88
CA HIS A 30 -23.52 4.52 27.97
C HIS A 30 -22.95 3.20 27.43
N LEU A 31 -21.78 2.78 27.93
CA LEU A 31 -21.23 1.43 27.67
C LEU A 31 -21.90 0.44 28.62
N ALA A 32 -22.91 -0.28 28.13
CA ALA A 32 -23.46 -1.45 28.80
C ALA A 32 -22.61 -2.69 28.47
N SER A 33 -21.90 -3.20 29.48
CA SER A 33 -21.25 -4.50 29.46
C SER A 33 -22.29 -5.61 29.24
N ARG A 34 -22.13 -6.41 28.18
CA ARG A 34 -22.80 -7.71 28.05
C ARG A 34 -21.74 -8.79 27.93
N ALA A 35 -21.66 -9.63 28.97
CA ALA A 35 -20.89 -10.86 29.00
C ALA A 35 -21.47 -11.85 27.97
N PHE A 36 -20.63 -12.37 27.09
CA PHE A 36 -20.94 -13.54 26.26
C PHE A 36 -20.33 -14.78 26.90
N THR A 37 -21.18 -15.77 27.17
CA THR A 37 -20.78 -17.10 27.62
C THR A 37 -20.35 -17.91 26.41
N VAL A 38 -19.11 -18.39 26.40
CA VAL A 38 -18.58 -19.27 25.35
C VAL A 38 -18.99 -20.70 25.67
N HIS A 39 -19.80 -21.31 24.80
CA HIS A 39 -20.04 -22.75 24.81
C HIS A 39 -18.94 -23.45 23.99
N SER A 40 -18.28 -24.42 24.62
CA SER A 40 -17.22 -25.25 24.07
C SER A 40 -17.75 -26.19 22.98
N ILE A 41 -17.11 -26.15 21.80
CA ILE A 41 -17.31 -27.10 20.70
C ILE A 41 -16.09 -28.07 20.70
N PRO A 42 -16.29 -29.40 20.63
CA PRO A 42 -15.18 -30.35 20.69
C PRO A 42 -14.38 -30.38 19.38
N ILE A 43 -13.05 -30.39 19.54
CA ILE A 43 -12.04 -30.50 18.48
C ILE A 43 -11.98 -31.94 17.99
N GLN A 44 -12.27 -32.17 16.70
CA GLN A 44 -11.89 -33.41 16.00
C GLN A 44 -10.57 -33.17 15.25
N GLN A 45 -9.61 -34.07 15.45
CA GLN A 45 -8.32 -34.05 14.75
C GLN A 45 -8.49 -34.42 13.27
N PRO A 46 -7.80 -33.77 12.32
CA PRO A 46 -7.77 -34.23 10.94
C PRO A 46 -6.76 -35.35 10.76
N SER A 47 -7.24 -36.46 10.20
CA SER A 47 -6.43 -37.56 9.67
C SER A 47 -5.63 -37.13 8.44
N SER A 48 -4.38 -37.60 8.36
CA SER A 48 -3.47 -37.45 7.23
C SER A 48 -4.10 -37.96 5.92
N LEU A 49 -4.28 -37.06 4.95
CA LEU A 49 -4.67 -37.40 3.57
C LEU A 49 -3.49 -37.11 2.62
N HIS A 50 -2.94 -38.18 2.09
CA HIS A 50 -2.02 -38.18 0.96
C HIS A 50 -2.75 -37.72 -0.30
N TRP A 51 -2.12 -36.86 -1.10
CA TRP A 51 -2.62 -36.46 -2.41
C TRP A 51 -2.06 -37.44 -3.47
N GLU A 52 -2.94 -38.17 -4.17
CA GLU A 52 -2.61 -38.85 -5.42
C GLU A 52 -3.31 -38.12 -6.56
N ALA A 53 -2.57 -37.83 -7.64
CA ALA A 53 -3.07 -37.15 -8.82
C ALA A 53 -4.01 -38.06 -9.64
N GLY A 54 -5.32 -37.81 -9.56
CA GLY A 54 -6.31 -38.34 -10.49
C GLY A 54 -6.63 -37.32 -11.59
N ALA A 55 -6.62 -37.75 -12.85
CA ALA A 55 -7.01 -36.95 -14.01
C ALA A 55 -8.52 -36.55 -13.97
N PRO A 56 -8.91 -35.37 -14.49
CA PRO A 56 -10.30 -34.90 -14.40
C PRO A 56 -11.21 -35.55 -15.44
N PRO A 57 -12.53 -35.69 -15.17
CA PRO A 57 -13.49 -36.20 -16.12
C PRO A 57 -13.93 -35.12 -17.13
N GLU A 58 -14.18 -35.53 -18.37
CA GLU A 58 -14.70 -34.67 -19.44
C GLU A 58 -16.17 -34.31 -19.19
N HIS A 59 -16.45 -33.00 -19.07
CA HIS A 59 -17.81 -32.47 -19.10
C HIS A 59 -18.02 -31.65 -20.38
N SER A 60 -18.90 -32.13 -21.24
CA SER A 60 -19.44 -31.45 -22.41
C SER A 60 -20.61 -30.56 -21.99
N GLY A 61 -20.34 -29.26 -21.85
CA GLY A 61 -21.34 -28.21 -21.71
C GLY A 61 -20.79 -26.95 -22.36
N ASN A 62 -21.57 -26.32 -23.25
CA ASN A 62 -21.20 -25.06 -23.88
C ASN A 62 -20.94 -24.00 -22.80
N PRO A 63 -19.74 -23.41 -22.71
CA PRO A 63 -19.52 -22.31 -21.80
C PRO A 63 -20.26 -21.09 -22.35
N THR A 64 -21.23 -20.58 -21.60
CA THR A 64 -21.53 -19.14 -21.66
C THR A 64 -20.19 -18.43 -21.47
N GLN A 65 -19.75 -17.66 -22.45
CA GLN A 65 -18.57 -16.80 -22.34
C GLN A 65 -18.86 -15.74 -21.26
N GLU A 66 -18.69 -16.12 -19.99
CA GLU A 66 -18.33 -15.14 -18.99
C GLU A 66 -16.97 -14.59 -19.42
N SER A 67 -16.92 -13.30 -19.71
CA SER A 67 -15.64 -12.59 -19.84
C SER A 67 -14.80 -12.97 -18.62
N PRO A 68 -13.53 -13.38 -18.77
CA PRO A 68 -12.72 -13.68 -17.61
C PRO A 68 -12.72 -12.41 -16.74
N LEU A 69 -13.31 -12.51 -15.55
CA LEU A 69 -13.22 -11.45 -14.55
C LEU A 69 -11.72 -11.26 -14.28
N MET A 70 -11.23 -10.08 -14.66
CA MET A 70 -9.84 -9.65 -14.66
C MET A 70 -9.74 -8.42 -13.77
N ILE A 71 -8.62 -8.29 -13.07
CA ILE A 71 -8.30 -7.06 -12.35
C ILE A 71 -8.18 -5.93 -13.39
N LEU A 72 -9.04 -4.91 -13.28
CA LEU A 72 -9.15 -3.82 -14.26
C LEU A 72 -8.39 -2.55 -13.84
N ALA A 73 -7.90 -2.51 -12.60
CA ALA A 73 -7.25 -1.35 -12.02
C ALA A 73 -5.83 -1.70 -11.56
N ASP A 74 -4.85 -0.89 -11.97
CA ASP A 74 -3.51 -0.89 -11.41
C ASP A 74 -3.30 0.36 -10.58
N LEU A 75 -3.24 0.18 -9.26
CA LEU A 75 -3.26 1.28 -8.29
C LEU A 75 -1.90 1.54 -7.64
N HIS A 76 -0.83 0.92 -8.12
CA HIS A 76 0.52 1.18 -7.62
C HIS A 76 1.54 1.11 -8.76
N ASN A 77 2.06 2.27 -9.16
CA ASN A 77 3.11 2.40 -10.16
C ASN A 77 3.86 3.72 -10.01
N HIS A 78 5.08 3.72 -10.54
CA HIS A 78 6.07 4.77 -10.44
C HIS A 78 6.53 5.22 -11.82
N THR A 79 7.03 6.44 -11.89
CA THR A 79 7.46 7.05 -13.15
C THR A 79 8.90 7.53 -13.07
N LYS A 80 9.36 8.17 -14.14
CA LYS A 80 10.66 8.83 -14.21
C LYS A 80 10.86 9.90 -13.14
N TYR A 81 9.83 10.32 -12.40
CA TYR A 81 9.95 11.34 -11.36
C TYR A 81 10.52 10.78 -10.04
N SER A 82 10.39 9.49 -9.78
CA SER A 82 11.16 8.77 -8.75
C SER A 82 12.34 8.00 -9.36
N HIS A 83 12.37 6.68 -9.19
CA HIS A 83 13.37 5.77 -9.72
C HIS A 83 12.80 4.84 -10.82
N GLY A 84 11.61 5.16 -11.37
CA GLY A 84 11.08 4.53 -12.57
C GLY A 84 11.77 4.99 -13.86
N GLY A 85 11.55 4.24 -14.95
CA GLY A 85 12.19 4.44 -16.25
C GLY A 85 11.36 5.19 -17.29
N ASN A 86 10.05 5.34 -17.08
CA ASN A 86 9.11 5.85 -18.09
C ASN A 86 8.31 7.06 -17.59
N SER A 87 7.84 7.89 -18.52
CA SER A 87 6.95 9.01 -18.23
C SER A 87 5.53 8.55 -17.87
N PRO A 88 4.76 9.38 -17.13
CA PRO A 88 3.32 9.15 -16.95
C PRO A 88 2.58 8.83 -18.26
N ALA A 89 2.85 9.55 -19.36
CA ALA A 89 2.20 9.30 -20.64
C ALA A 89 2.50 7.88 -21.21
N GLU A 90 3.73 7.41 -21.10
CA GLU A 90 4.12 6.06 -21.54
C GLU A 90 3.50 4.97 -20.67
N MET A 91 3.50 5.17 -19.35
CA MET A 91 2.86 4.25 -18.39
C MET A 91 1.35 4.16 -18.64
N TYR A 92 0.69 5.30 -18.92
CA TYR A 92 -0.71 5.34 -19.33
C TYR A 92 -0.98 4.55 -20.62
N ALA A 93 -0.16 4.76 -21.64
CA ALA A 93 -0.28 4.02 -22.90
C ALA A 93 -0.11 2.50 -22.70
N ALA A 94 0.80 2.08 -21.83
CA ALA A 94 0.98 0.68 -21.48
C ALA A 94 -0.26 0.10 -20.75
N ALA A 95 -0.87 0.86 -19.84
CA ALA A 95 -2.12 0.45 -19.19
C ALA A 95 -3.26 0.24 -20.19
N GLN A 96 -3.42 1.18 -21.14
CA GLN A 96 -4.41 1.04 -22.21
C GLN A 96 -4.15 -0.20 -23.08
N ALA A 97 -2.90 -0.43 -23.49
CA ALA A 97 -2.52 -1.57 -24.30
C ALA A 97 -2.80 -2.92 -23.60
N LYS A 98 -2.76 -2.94 -22.26
CA LYS A 98 -3.07 -4.10 -21.42
C LYS A 98 -4.55 -4.22 -21.06
N GLY A 99 -5.40 -3.32 -21.55
CA GLY A 99 -6.84 -3.36 -21.33
C GLY A 99 -7.28 -2.96 -19.92
N LEU A 100 -6.44 -2.22 -19.18
CA LEU A 100 -6.84 -1.67 -17.89
C LEU A 100 -7.88 -0.56 -18.09
N GLU A 101 -8.90 -0.56 -17.24
CA GLU A 101 -9.91 0.51 -17.20
C GLU A 101 -9.52 1.64 -16.25
N ILE A 102 -8.59 1.38 -15.33
CA ILE A 102 -8.10 2.36 -14.36
C ILE A 102 -6.59 2.20 -14.19
N ILE A 103 -5.86 3.31 -14.30
CA ILE A 103 -4.50 3.43 -13.80
C ILE A 103 -4.45 4.54 -12.75
N GLY A 104 -3.99 4.20 -11.56
CA GLY A 104 -3.72 5.17 -10.52
C GLY A 104 -2.23 5.39 -10.37
N PHE A 105 -1.77 6.60 -10.68
CA PHE A 105 -0.36 6.96 -10.52
C PHE A 105 -0.07 7.24 -9.05
N THR A 106 1.02 6.69 -8.52
CA THR A 106 1.35 6.76 -7.10
C THR A 106 2.85 6.91 -6.92
N GLU A 107 3.37 8.06 -7.38
CA GLU A 107 4.79 8.32 -7.27
C GLU A 107 5.25 8.32 -5.80
N HIS A 108 6.52 8.04 -5.53
CA HIS A 108 7.04 8.17 -4.16
C HIS A 108 6.94 9.61 -3.67
N SER A 109 6.52 9.78 -2.40
CA SER A 109 6.48 11.07 -1.74
C SER A 109 7.89 11.67 -1.51
N PRO A 110 8.04 13.00 -1.49
CA PRO A 110 9.26 13.62 -0.98
C PRO A 110 9.60 13.12 0.43
N ARG A 111 10.89 13.06 0.77
CA ARG A 111 11.38 12.64 2.09
C ARG A 111 12.21 13.77 2.75
N PRO A 112 12.22 13.88 4.09
CA PRO A 112 13.13 14.78 4.80
C PRO A 112 14.56 14.21 4.84
N LEU A 113 15.52 15.03 5.25
CA LEU A 113 16.93 14.62 5.40
C LEU A 113 17.07 13.48 6.42
N GLY A 114 17.93 12.50 6.12
CA GLY A 114 18.24 11.38 7.00
C GLY A 114 17.40 10.12 6.77
N PHE A 115 16.51 10.14 5.79
CA PHE A 115 15.84 8.95 5.28
C PHE A 115 16.36 8.73 3.87
N ASP A 116 17.60 8.24 3.80
CA ASP A 116 18.39 8.27 2.57
C ASP A 116 18.68 6.85 2.05
N TYR A 117 18.79 6.75 0.72
CA TYR A 117 19.18 5.53 -0.01
C TYR A 117 20.60 5.65 -0.57
N THR A 118 21.24 4.52 -0.85
CA THR A 118 22.58 4.45 -1.46
C THR A 118 22.61 5.18 -2.80
N ASN A 119 21.60 4.93 -3.64
CA ASN A 119 21.36 5.68 -4.87
C ASN A 119 20.27 6.72 -4.64
N GLU A 120 20.63 7.84 -4.02
CA GLU A 120 19.65 8.83 -3.58
C GLU A 120 18.93 9.55 -4.73
N TYR A 121 17.61 9.72 -4.56
CA TYR A 121 16.70 10.43 -5.46
C TYR A 121 15.73 11.39 -4.73
N ARG A 122 15.87 11.61 -3.43
CA ARG A 122 15.06 12.53 -2.61
C ARG A 122 14.99 13.95 -3.19
N ASP A 123 16.13 14.52 -3.58
CA ASP A 123 16.18 15.87 -4.14
C ASP A 123 15.43 15.95 -5.49
N LYS A 124 15.44 14.85 -6.25
CA LYS A 124 14.66 14.70 -7.49
C LYS A 124 13.16 14.67 -7.19
N LEU A 125 12.72 13.90 -6.19
CA LEU A 125 11.31 13.86 -5.76
C LEU A 125 10.80 15.26 -5.38
N THR A 126 11.53 15.96 -4.52
CA THR A 126 11.14 17.31 -4.07
C THR A 126 11.09 18.30 -5.22
N ARG A 127 12.10 18.28 -6.11
CA ARG A 127 12.17 19.21 -7.25
C ARG A 127 11.07 18.96 -8.27
N HIS A 128 10.74 17.70 -8.53
CA HIS A 128 9.88 17.32 -9.65
C HIS A 128 8.46 16.90 -9.25
N LEU A 129 8.10 16.98 -7.96
CA LEU A 129 6.72 16.78 -7.53
C LEU A 129 5.71 17.67 -8.29
N PRO A 130 5.98 18.97 -8.56
CA PRO A 130 5.08 19.78 -9.39
C PRO A 130 4.97 19.30 -10.85
N ASP A 131 6.04 18.76 -11.42
CA ASP A 131 6.06 18.24 -12.78
C ASP A 131 5.20 16.96 -12.87
N TYR A 132 5.37 16.05 -11.91
CA TYR A 132 4.55 14.85 -11.76
C TYR A 132 3.06 15.19 -11.64
N ALA A 133 2.72 16.09 -10.71
CA ALA A 133 1.34 16.51 -10.50
C ALA A 133 0.74 17.13 -11.77
N SER A 134 1.48 18.02 -12.44
CA SER A 134 1.04 18.65 -13.69
C SER A 134 0.77 17.63 -14.80
N GLU A 135 1.70 16.69 -15.04
CA GLU A 135 1.58 15.70 -16.12
C GLU A 135 0.42 14.73 -15.86
N VAL A 136 0.28 14.21 -14.64
CA VAL A 136 -0.80 13.27 -14.29
C VAL A 136 -2.17 13.96 -14.30
N LEU A 137 -2.29 15.17 -13.76
CA LEU A 137 -3.54 15.91 -13.78
C LEU A 137 -3.97 16.28 -15.21
N ALA A 138 -3.01 16.61 -16.08
CA ALA A 138 -3.28 16.83 -17.50
C ALA A 138 -3.77 15.54 -18.20
N LEU A 139 -3.13 14.40 -17.94
CA LEU A 139 -3.57 13.09 -18.45
C LEU A 139 -4.97 12.74 -17.96
N LYS A 140 -5.25 12.97 -16.68
CA LYS A 140 -6.56 12.76 -16.08
C LYS A 140 -7.64 13.62 -16.71
N ALA A 141 -7.37 14.90 -16.93
CA ALA A 141 -8.33 15.80 -17.59
C ALA A 141 -8.58 15.39 -19.05
N ALA A 142 -7.52 15.06 -19.80
CA ALA A 142 -7.61 14.68 -21.21
C ALA A 142 -8.36 13.35 -21.43
N ASN A 143 -8.33 12.45 -20.44
CA ASN A 143 -8.90 11.11 -20.53
C ASN A 143 -10.09 10.88 -19.58
N ALA A 144 -10.75 11.95 -19.12
CA ALA A 144 -11.87 11.84 -18.18
C ALA A 144 -13.03 10.95 -18.67
N ASN A 145 -13.24 10.90 -19.98
CA ASN A 145 -14.24 10.04 -20.65
C ASN A 145 -13.58 8.93 -21.50
N GLY A 146 -12.28 8.68 -21.28
CA GLY A 146 -11.52 7.66 -22.00
C GLY A 146 -11.81 6.25 -21.47
N PRO A 147 -11.39 5.20 -22.21
CA PRO A 147 -11.59 3.82 -21.80
C PRO A 147 -10.73 3.42 -20.59
N CYS A 148 -9.62 4.13 -20.35
CA CYS A 148 -8.78 3.98 -19.17
C CYS A 148 -8.76 5.30 -18.40
N ARG A 149 -9.39 5.30 -17.23
CA ARG A 149 -9.45 6.43 -16.31
C ARG A 149 -8.12 6.58 -15.59
N VAL A 150 -7.70 7.82 -15.39
CA VAL A 150 -6.48 8.14 -14.64
C VAL A 150 -6.86 8.63 -13.25
N LEU A 151 -6.25 8.05 -12.23
CA LEU A 151 -6.30 8.54 -10.86
C LEU A 151 -4.95 9.15 -10.48
N PHE A 152 -5.00 10.23 -9.71
CA PHE A 152 -3.85 10.96 -9.20
C PHE A 152 -3.69 10.65 -7.71
N GLY A 153 -2.73 9.81 -7.38
CA GLY A 153 -2.38 9.47 -6.01
C GLY A 153 -0.90 9.70 -5.73
N MET A 154 -0.45 9.19 -4.59
CA MET A 154 0.94 9.21 -4.17
C MET A 154 1.18 8.07 -3.19
N GLU A 155 2.35 7.45 -3.25
CA GLU A 155 2.80 6.51 -2.24
C GLU A 155 3.56 7.27 -1.16
N MET A 156 2.97 7.33 0.04
CA MET A 156 3.47 8.09 1.17
C MET A 156 4.28 7.19 2.10
N ASP A 157 5.52 7.58 2.33
CA ASP A 157 6.34 6.94 3.35
C ASP A 157 5.84 7.31 4.76
N TRP A 158 5.63 6.28 5.58
CA TRP A 158 5.50 6.48 7.01
C TRP A 158 6.88 6.58 7.67
N LEU A 159 7.25 7.81 8.01
CA LEU A 159 8.57 8.14 8.55
C LEU A 159 8.47 8.40 10.06
N GLU A 160 9.10 7.55 10.86
CA GLU A 160 9.03 7.65 12.32
C GLU A 160 9.54 9.00 12.83
N GLY A 161 8.75 9.64 13.70
CA GLY A 161 9.06 10.96 14.23
C GLY A 161 8.85 12.13 13.26
N GLN A 162 8.29 11.90 12.07
CA GLN A 162 8.07 12.91 11.03
C GLN A 162 6.58 13.16 10.73
N LEU A 163 5.69 13.01 11.73
CA LEU A 163 4.25 13.13 11.52
C LEU A 163 3.83 14.45 10.87
N ASP A 164 4.41 15.58 11.29
CA ASP A 164 4.10 16.89 10.70
C ASP A 164 4.47 16.96 9.22
N PHE A 165 5.60 16.35 8.84
CA PHE A 165 6.02 16.24 7.45
C PHE A 165 5.06 15.34 6.65
N THR A 166 4.69 14.18 7.19
CA THR A 166 3.72 13.27 6.56
C THR A 166 2.37 13.95 6.35
N LEU A 167 1.86 14.68 7.35
CA LEU A 167 0.60 15.44 7.24
C LEU A 167 0.68 16.53 6.17
N ALA A 168 1.78 17.28 6.11
CA ALA A 168 2.00 18.30 5.10
C ALA A 168 2.06 17.67 3.68
N SER A 169 2.75 16.54 3.53
CA SER A 169 2.83 15.81 2.25
C SER A 169 1.45 15.30 1.82
N CYS A 170 0.66 14.73 2.73
CA CYS A 170 -0.70 14.25 2.46
C CYS A 170 -1.64 15.37 2.00
N ALA A 171 -1.42 16.60 2.48
CA ALA A 171 -2.24 17.77 2.12
C ALA A 171 -1.66 18.60 0.97
N ALA A 172 -0.57 18.18 0.33
CA ALA A 172 0.11 18.97 -0.69
C ALA A 172 -0.72 19.16 -1.96
N TYR A 173 -1.58 18.20 -2.29
CA TYR A 173 -2.51 18.24 -3.42
C TYR A 173 -3.83 17.55 -3.07
N ASP A 174 -4.86 17.78 -3.88
CA ASP A 174 -6.14 17.06 -3.83
C ASP A 174 -6.01 15.67 -4.49
N PHE A 175 -5.32 14.76 -3.81
CA PHE A 175 -5.13 13.38 -4.27
C PHE A 175 -6.47 12.62 -4.30
N ASP A 176 -6.65 11.76 -5.31
CA ASP A 176 -7.77 10.82 -5.35
C ASP A 176 -7.64 9.75 -4.28
N TYR A 177 -6.41 9.30 -4.02
CA TYR A 177 -6.10 8.34 -2.96
C TYR A 177 -4.61 8.39 -2.60
N LEU A 178 -4.29 7.88 -1.41
CA LEU A 178 -2.92 7.74 -0.93
C LEU A 178 -2.65 6.29 -0.55
N LEU A 179 -1.46 5.81 -0.92
CA LEU A 179 -0.90 4.63 -0.26
C LEU A 179 -0.08 5.05 0.95
N GLY A 180 -0.10 4.22 1.99
CA GLY A 180 0.87 4.26 3.07
C GLY A 180 1.83 3.08 2.94
N SER A 181 3.14 3.37 2.96
CA SER A 181 4.20 2.38 2.87
C SER A 181 5.21 2.52 4.01
N VAL A 182 5.89 1.41 4.31
CA VAL A 182 7.00 1.38 5.26
C VAL A 182 8.25 0.93 4.51
N HIS A 183 9.11 1.88 4.18
CA HIS A 183 10.42 1.62 3.56
C HIS A 183 11.60 1.77 4.53
N PHE A 184 11.34 2.40 5.69
CA PHE A 184 12.36 2.70 6.68
C PHE A 184 12.04 2.06 8.04
N ILE A 185 13.04 1.43 8.66
CA ILE A 185 13.03 1.06 10.08
C ILE A 185 13.94 2.04 10.81
N GLY A 186 13.37 2.95 11.61
CA GLY A 186 14.08 4.16 12.00
C GLY A 186 14.48 4.96 10.77
N GLN A 187 15.78 5.15 10.55
CA GLN A 187 16.34 5.83 9.36
C GLN A 187 16.97 4.86 8.35
N TRP A 188 16.88 3.56 8.58
CA TRP A 188 17.47 2.55 7.69
C TRP A 188 16.46 2.16 6.60
N GLY A 189 16.78 2.51 5.35
CA GLY A 189 16.09 2.02 4.15
C GLY A 189 16.40 0.54 3.94
N PHE A 190 15.58 -0.33 4.53
CA PHE A 190 15.89 -1.75 4.63
C PHE A 190 15.80 -2.48 3.29
N ASP A 191 15.13 -1.88 2.32
CA ASP A 191 14.86 -2.40 0.98
C ASP A 191 15.84 -1.91 -0.10
N ASP A 192 16.80 -1.05 0.26
CA ASP A 192 17.83 -0.50 -0.64
C ASP A 192 18.80 -1.55 -1.19
N GLY A 193 19.05 -2.61 -0.41
CA GLY A 193 19.98 -3.66 -0.81
C GLY A 193 20.07 -4.82 0.17
N SER A 194 20.51 -5.97 -0.34
CA SER A 194 20.60 -7.20 0.43
C SER A 194 21.75 -7.26 1.44
N GLU A 195 22.75 -6.38 1.31
CA GLU A 195 24.02 -6.54 2.04
C GLU A 195 23.85 -6.49 3.58
N PRO A 196 23.06 -5.56 4.15
CA PRO A 196 22.81 -5.56 5.59
C PRO A 196 22.15 -6.85 6.08
N TRP A 197 21.31 -7.49 5.26
CA TRP A 197 20.58 -8.70 5.63
C TRP A 197 21.45 -9.95 5.65
N LYS A 198 22.47 -10.06 4.79
CA LYS A 198 23.33 -11.25 4.70
C LYS A 198 24.13 -11.52 5.97
N GLY A 199 24.44 -10.48 6.73
CA GLY A 199 25.20 -10.58 7.98
C GLY A 199 24.35 -10.88 9.21
N MET A 200 23.02 -10.82 9.09
CA MET A 200 22.11 -11.00 10.23
C MET A 200 21.80 -12.47 10.49
N SER A 201 21.85 -12.85 11.76
CA SER A 201 21.28 -14.10 12.26
C SER A 201 19.74 -14.09 12.18
N GLN A 202 19.13 -15.26 12.38
CA GLN A 202 17.67 -15.37 12.49
C GLN A 202 17.11 -14.40 13.54
N GLU A 203 17.69 -14.36 14.75
CA GLU A 203 17.21 -13.50 15.85
C GLU A 203 17.32 -12.01 15.50
N GLU A 204 18.40 -11.59 14.83
CA GLU A 204 18.58 -10.21 14.38
C GLU A 204 17.56 -9.81 13.31
N CYS A 205 17.27 -10.70 12.34
CA CYS A 205 16.21 -10.49 11.35
C CYS A 205 14.84 -10.34 12.03
N GLU A 206 14.52 -11.19 13.00
CA GLU A 206 13.25 -11.17 13.72
C GLU A 206 13.00 -9.88 14.50
N ILE A 207 14.06 -9.28 15.05
CA ILE A 207 13.99 -7.95 15.67
C ILE A 207 13.52 -6.91 14.63
N GLN A 208 14.02 -6.98 13.39
CA GLN A 208 13.63 -6.04 12.33
C GLN A 208 12.21 -6.29 11.83
N TYR A 209 11.78 -7.55 11.68
CA TYR A 209 10.39 -7.87 11.32
C TYR A 209 9.41 -7.35 12.37
N THR A 210 9.73 -7.57 13.66
CA THR A 210 8.91 -7.06 14.77
C THR A 210 8.80 -5.54 14.70
N ARG A 211 9.92 -4.82 14.53
CA ARG A 211 9.91 -3.36 14.37
C ARG A 211 9.11 -2.92 13.16
N TYR A 212 9.28 -3.57 12.02
CA TYR A 212 8.53 -3.26 10.80
C TYR A 212 7.02 -3.35 11.03
N PHE A 213 6.52 -4.44 11.62
CA PHE A 213 5.08 -4.59 11.85
C PHE A 213 4.53 -3.67 12.96
N GLU A 214 5.36 -3.27 13.93
CA GLU A 214 4.99 -2.22 14.88
C GLU A 214 4.88 -0.85 14.22
N ILE A 215 5.78 -0.52 13.28
CA ILE A 215 5.72 0.71 12.48
C ILE A 215 4.49 0.68 11.57
N TRP A 216 4.27 -0.45 10.89
CA TRP A 216 3.11 -0.67 10.03
C TRP A 216 1.79 -0.52 10.80
N GLU A 217 1.67 -1.08 12.00
CA GLU A 217 0.50 -0.88 12.87
C GLU A 217 0.28 0.60 13.19
N ARG A 218 1.34 1.36 13.53
CA ARG A 218 1.23 2.82 13.78
C ARG A 218 0.79 3.59 12.55
N MET A 219 1.35 3.24 11.38
CA MET A 219 0.96 3.82 10.09
C MET A 219 -0.53 3.60 9.83
N LEU A 220 -1.02 2.38 9.99
CA LEU A 220 -2.42 2.03 9.76
C LEU A 220 -3.36 2.74 10.74
N ALA A 221 -2.98 2.78 12.02
CA ALA A 221 -3.76 3.42 13.08
C ALA A 221 -3.83 4.95 12.92
N SER A 222 -2.96 5.56 12.10
CA SER A 222 -3.01 7.00 11.80
C SER A 222 -4.27 7.40 11.03
N GLY A 223 -4.84 6.49 10.23
CA GLY A 223 -6.00 6.76 9.37
C GLY A 223 -5.74 7.76 8.23
N LEU A 224 -4.48 8.00 7.87
CA LEU A 224 -4.11 8.99 6.86
C LEU A 224 -4.22 8.51 5.41
N PHE A 225 -4.19 7.19 5.18
CA PHE A 225 -4.06 6.61 3.85
C PHE A 225 -5.29 5.79 3.46
N ASN A 226 -5.39 5.39 2.20
CA ASN A 226 -6.48 4.57 1.67
C ASN A 226 -6.07 3.11 1.49
N ILE A 227 -4.82 2.87 1.07
CA ILE A 227 -4.28 1.53 0.78
C ILE A 227 -2.98 1.34 1.57
N ALA A 228 -2.81 0.20 2.23
CA ALA A 228 -1.56 -0.21 2.85
C ALA A 228 -0.72 -0.96 1.82
N ALA A 229 0.35 -0.34 1.33
CA ALA A 229 1.23 -0.92 0.32
C ALA A 229 2.00 -2.13 0.87
N HIS A 230 2.28 -3.10 -0.01
CA HIS A 230 3.16 -4.26 0.16
C HIS A 230 3.39 -4.69 1.64
N PRO A 231 2.36 -5.24 2.32
CA PRO A 231 2.29 -5.32 3.79
C PRO A 231 3.42 -6.08 4.51
N ASP A 232 4.21 -6.86 3.78
CA ASP A 232 5.34 -7.64 4.29
C ASP A 232 6.61 -7.43 3.45
N LEU A 233 6.79 -6.22 2.88
CA LEU A 233 7.97 -5.83 2.10
C LEU A 233 9.28 -6.17 2.81
N VAL A 234 9.30 -6.14 4.14
CA VAL A 234 10.47 -6.48 4.98
C VAL A 234 11.12 -7.83 4.64
N LYS A 235 10.39 -8.77 4.02
CA LYS A 235 10.91 -10.06 3.58
C LYS A 235 11.78 -9.99 2.31
N ILE A 236 11.85 -8.84 1.63
CA ILE A 236 12.42 -8.67 0.27
C ILE A 236 13.77 -9.37 0.06
N PHE A 237 14.66 -9.35 1.07
CA PHE A 237 15.99 -9.98 1.00
C PHE A 237 16.19 -11.14 1.99
N SER A 238 15.15 -11.56 2.74
CA SER A 238 15.25 -12.50 3.86
C SER A 238 14.00 -13.38 4.01
N VAL A 239 13.41 -13.78 2.87
CA VAL A 239 12.10 -14.46 2.81
C VAL A 239 12.01 -15.74 3.65
N GLU A 240 13.06 -16.56 3.67
CA GLU A 240 13.08 -17.82 4.44
C GLU A 240 13.04 -17.55 5.96
N GLN A 241 13.86 -16.60 6.43
CA GLN A 241 13.90 -16.18 7.83
C GLN A 241 12.58 -15.52 8.25
N PHE A 242 11.98 -14.74 7.34
CA PHE A 242 10.68 -14.11 7.53
C PHE A 242 9.58 -15.17 7.69
N HIS A 243 9.56 -16.22 6.88
CA HIS A 243 8.60 -17.31 7.01
C HIS A 243 8.73 -18.03 8.35
N VAL A 244 9.96 -18.29 8.83
CA VAL A 244 10.20 -18.85 10.16
C VAL A 244 9.60 -17.95 11.25
N TRP A 245 9.85 -16.65 11.19
CA TRP A 245 9.28 -15.67 12.13
C TRP A 245 7.75 -15.68 12.12
N LEU A 246 7.15 -15.72 10.93
CA LEU A 246 5.69 -15.67 10.74
C LEU A 246 4.95 -16.92 11.22
N THR A 247 5.66 -18.03 11.48
CA THR A 247 5.06 -19.22 12.13
C THR A 247 4.82 -19.04 13.62
N LYS A 248 5.47 -18.06 14.27
CA LYS A 248 5.41 -17.89 15.72
C LYS A 248 4.10 -17.22 16.14
N PRO A 249 3.43 -17.68 17.23
CA PRO A 249 2.16 -17.12 17.68
C PRO A 249 2.23 -15.61 17.98
N GLU A 250 3.31 -15.13 18.58
CA GLU A 250 3.52 -13.72 18.90
C GLU A 250 3.65 -12.85 17.65
N SER A 251 4.33 -13.34 16.62
CA SER A 251 4.46 -12.67 15.33
C SER A 251 3.11 -12.57 14.63
N GLN A 252 2.34 -13.66 14.59
CA GLN A 252 0.99 -13.66 14.03
C GLN A 252 0.06 -12.73 14.80
N ALA A 253 0.15 -12.70 16.13
CA ALA A 253 -0.61 -11.77 16.95
C ALA A 253 -0.29 -10.31 16.58
N LEU A 254 0.99 -9.96 16.39
CA LEU A 254 1.42 -8.63 15.96
C LEU A 254 0.85 -8.28 14.57
N VAL A 255 0.95 -9.17 13.59
CA VAL A 255 0.38 -8.95 12.25
C VAL A 255 -1.14 -8.74 12.33
N ARG A 256 -1.84 -9.55 13.14
CA ARG A 256 -3.30 -9.40 13.35
C ARG A 256 -3.67 -8.06 13.98
N ARG A 257 -2.84 -7.50 14.87
CA ARG A 257 -3.09 -6.14 15.40
C ARG A 257 -3.04 -5.10 14.29
N GLY A 258 -2.02 -5.16 13.42
CA GLY A 258 -1.94 -4.30 12.24
C GLY A 258 -3.16 -4.45 11.34
N LEU A 259 -3.52 -5.69 10.97
CA LEU A 259 -4.72 -5.97 10.16
C LEU A 259 -6.02 -5.45 10.81
N ALA A 260 -6.13 -5.51 12.14
CA ALA A 260 -7.25 -4.92 12.87
C ALA A 260 -7.26 -3.39 12.76
N ALA A 261 -6.10 -2.74 12.87
CA ALA A 261 -5.96 -1.29 12.69
C ALA A 261 -6.33 -0.87 11.25
N LEU A 262 -5.90 -1.63 10.24
CA LEU A 262 -6.26 -1.43 8.83
C LEU A 262 -7.79 -1.46 8.64
N ARG A 263 -8.47 -2.46 9.24
CA ARG A 263 -9.93 -2.53 9.20
C ARG A 263 -10.59 -1.32 9.85
N GLN A 264 -10.09 -0.91 11.02
CA GLN A 264 -10.64 0.19 11.80
C GLN A 264 -10.46 1.55 11.09
N SER A 265 -9.35 1.74 10.37
CA SER A 265 -9.09 2.95 9.59
C SER A 265 -9.84 2.99 8.25
N GLY A 266 -10.53 1.91 7.87
CA GLY A 266 -11.24 1.83 6.59
C GLY A 266 -10.33 1.69 5.37
N MET A 267 -9.05 1.41 5.60
CA MET A 267 -8.04 1.17 4.57
C MET A 267 -8.25 -0.18 3.88
N SER A 268 -7.59 -0.36 2.74
CA SER A 268 -7.49 -1.66 2.05
C SER A 268 -6.08 -2.20 2.07
N MET A 269 -5.95 -3.52 2.12
CA MET A 269 -4.66 -4.19 2.06
C MET A 269 -4.24 -4.38 0.61
N GLU A 270 -3.05 -3.93 0.23
CA GLU A 270 -2.51 -4.20 -1.09
C GLU A 270 -2.15 -5.67 -1.25
N ILE A 271 -2.48 -6.23 -2.41
CA ILE A 271 -1.90 -7.46 -2.95
C ILE A 271 -1.09 -7.07 -4.18
N SER A 272 0.23 -7.20 -4.10
CA SER A 272 1.16 -6.72 -5.11
C SER A 272 1.96 -7.84 -5.76
N SER A 273 2.06 -7.79 -7.08
CA SER A 273 2.90 -8.71 -7.85
C SER A 273 4.39 -8.32 -7.85
N ALA A 274 4.74 -7.17 -7.27
CA ALA A 274 6.11 -6.65 -7.23
C ALA A 274 7.11 -7.70 -6.75
N GLY A 275 6.79 -8.37 -5.63
CA GLY A 275 7.69 -9.32 -5.00
C GLY A 275 8.05 -10.52 -5.88
N LEU A 276 7.24 -10.85 -6.91
CA LEU A 276 7.60 -11.85 -7.93
C LEU A 276 8.81 -11.44 -8.77
N ARG A 277 9.04 -10.14 -8.91
CA ARG A 277 10.17 -9.55 -9.64
C ARG A 277 11.32 -9.12 -8.71
N LYS A 278 11.13 -9.21 -7.39
CA LYS A 278 12.17 -8.91 -6.37
C LYS A 278 12.86 -10.19 -5.90
N ALA A 279 13.86 -10.05 -5.02
CA ALA A 279 14.68 -11.16 -4.55
C ALA A 279 13.87 -12.23 -3.77
N CYS A 280 12.80 -11.84 -3.08
CA CYS A 280 11.91 -12.75 -2.36
C CYS A 280 11.09 -13.68 -3.28
N ARG A 281 10.87 -13.32 -4.56
CA ARG A 281 10.11 -14.10 -5.55
C ARG A 281 8.71 -14.55 -5.09
N GLU A 282 8.10 -13.79 -4.18
CA GLU A 282 6.82 -14.09 -3.56
C GLU A 282 5.89 -12.87 -3.67
N ILE A 283 4.57 -13.09 -3.84
CA ILE A 283 3.57 -12.01 -3.80
C ILE A 283 3.63 -11.31 -2.44
N TYR A 284 3.41 -10.00 -2.42
CA TYR A 284 3.10 -9.27 -1.20
C TYR A 284 1.57 -9.23 -1.02
N PRO A 285 0.97 -9.67 0.10
CA PRO A 285 1.60 -10.36 1.21
C PRO A 285 1.62 -11.89 1.09
N ALA A 286 2.43 -12.52 1.95
CA ALA A 286 2.59 -13.97 2.03
C ALA A 286 1.29 -14.70 2.44
N PRO A 287 1.15 -16.00 2.13
CA PRO A 287 -0.07 -16.77 2.40
C PRO A 287 -0.60 -16.69 3.83
N PRO A 288 0.21 -16.74 4.91
CA PRO A 288 -0.34 -16.64 6.26
C PRO A 288 -1.03 -15.29 6.53
N ILE A 289 -0.53 -14.19 5.96
CA ILE A 289 -1.15 -12.87 6.08
C ILE A 289 -2.46 -12.83 5.30
N MET A 290 -2.51 -13.45 4.13
CA MET A 290 -3.74 -13.58 3.34
C MET A 290 -4.83 -14.35 4.09
N VAL A 291 -4.49 -15.44 4.79
CA VAL A 291 -5.43 -16.18 5.65
C VAL A 291 -5.98 -15.26 6.75
N MET A 292 -5.11 -14.56 7.47
CA MET A 292 -5.51 -13.65 8.55
C MET A 292 -6.40 -12.51 8.04
N ALA A 293 -6.09 -11.95 6.86
CA ALA A 293 -6.88 -10.90 6.23
C ALA A 293 -8.27 -11.39 5.79
N ALA A 294 -8.37 -12.61 5.23
CA ALA A 294 -9.63 -13.20 4.82
C ALA A 294 -10.54 -13.51 6.03
N GLU A 295 -9.99 -14.06 7.12
CA GLU A 295 -10.72 -14.29 8.38
C GLU A 295 -11.31 -13.00 8.98
N MET A 296 -10.71 -11.86 8.66
CA MET A 296 -11.10 -10.53 9.15
C MET A 296 -11.91 -9.74 8.14
N ASP A 297 -12.35 -10.36 7.03
CA ASP A 297 -13.10 -9.75 5.92
C ASP A 297 -12.50 -8.40 5.47
N LEU A 298 -11.17 -8.35 5.31
CA LEU A 298 -10.50 -7.10 4.92
C LEU A 298 -10.78 -6.74 3.46
N PRO A 299 -10.99 -5.45 3.14
CA PRO A 299 -10.96 -5.01 1.76
C PRO A 299 -9.53 -5.08 1.22
N ILE A 300 -9.40 -5.46 -0.05
CA ILE A 300 -8.11 -5.58 -0.75
C ILE A 300 -8.03 -4.63 -1.95
N SER A 301 -6.82 -4.33 -2.38
CA SER A 301 -6.50 -3.62 -3.62
C SER A 301 -5.40 -4.36 -4.37
N PHE A 302 -5.30 -4.16 -5.69
CA PHE A 302 -4.25 -4.77 -6.50
C PHE A 302 -3.25 -3.76 -7.02
N ALA A 303 -2.02 -4.24 -7.17
CA ALA A 303 -0.87 -3.44 -7.53
C ALA A 303 0.09 -4.26 -8.40
N SER A 304 0.67 -3.64 -9.42
CA SER A 304 1.84 -4.22 -10.06
C SER A 304 3.14 -3.70 -9.45
N ASP A 305 3.13 -2.49 -8.87
CA ASP A 305 4.32 -1.72 -8.47
C ASP A 305 5.28 -1.56 -9.66
N ALA A 306 4.71 -1.08 -10.77
CA ALA A 306 5.46 -0.96 -12.01
C ALA A 306 6.39 0.24 -11.98
N HIS A 307 7.66 0.01 -12.28
CA HIS A 307 8.66 1.06 -12.45
C HIS A 307 8.98 1.33 -13.93
N VAL A 308 8.50 0.47 -14.82
CA VAL A 308 8.63 0.54 -16.27
C VAL A 308 7.34 0.05 -16.93
N THR A 309 7.13 0.41 -18.18
CA THR A 309 5.91 0.07 -18.95
C THR A 309 5.63 -1.44 -19.03
N ASP A 310 6.67 -2.26 -19.14
CA ASP A 310 6.55 -3.73 -19.19
C ASP A 310 5.92 -4.32 -17.92
N ASP A 311 6.09 -3.64 -16.78
CA ASP A 311 5.62 -4.11 -15.47
C ASP A 311 4.17 -3.71 -15.16
N VAL A 312 3.57 -2.77 -15.90
CA VAL A 312 2.18 -2.31 -15.65
C VAL A 312 1.23 -3.51 -15.68
N GLY A 313 0.38 -3.70 -14.67
CA GLY A 313 -0.52 -4.85 -14.60
C GLY A 313 0.17 -6.23 -14.58
N TYR A 314 1.49 -6.29 -14.37
CA TYR A 314 2.24 -7.55 -14.36
C TYR A 314 1.63 -8.51 -13.34
N GLY A 315 1.45 -9.77 -13.73
CA GLY A 315 1.02 -10.83 -12.83
C GLY A 315 -0.44 -10.75 -12.37
N PHE A 316 -1.29 -9.87 -12.91
CA PHE A 316 -2.67 -9.70 -12.46
C PHE A 316 -3.52 -10.98 -12.53
N ALA A 317 -3.39 -11.80 -13.57
CA ALA A 317 -4.07 -13.11 -13.62
C ALA A 317 -3.66 -14.02 -12.44
N ARG A 318 -2.38 -13.96 -12.04
CA ARG A 318 -1.87 -14.69 -10.87
C ARG A 318 -2.37 -14.07 -9.56
N LEU A 319 -2.42 -12.74 -9.45
CA LEU A 319 -2.97 -12.07 -8.27
C LEU A 319 -4.46 -12.37 -8.07
N ALA A 320 -5.25 -12.36 -9.15
CA ALA A 320 -6.67 -12.72 -9.10
C ALA A 320 -6.86 -14.16 -8.61
N SER A 321 -6.08 -15.10 -9.17
CA SER A 321 -6.11 -16.51 -8.75
C SER A 321 -5.66 -16.67 -7.29
N TYR A 322 -4.62 -15.94 -6.88
CA TYR A 322 -4.10 -15.95 -5.52
C TYR A 322 -5.14 -15.43 -4.53
N ALA A 323 -5.74 -14.27 -4.77
CA ALA A 323 -6.77 -13.70 -3.91
C ALA A 323 -8.02 -14.61 -3.81
N ARG A 324 -8.51 -15.14 -4.94
CA ARG A 324 -9.66 -16.07 -4.96
C ARG A 324 -9.39 -17.34 -4.15
N ALA A 325 -8.15 -17.85 -4.14
CA ALA A 325 -7.78 -19.02 -3.35
C ALA A 325 -7.93 -18.81 -1.82
N PHE A 326 -7.88 -17.57 -1.34
CA PHE A 326 -8.15 -17.22 0.07
C PHE A 326 -9.60 -16.76 0.31
N GLY A 327 -10.46 -16.82 -0.71
CA GLY A 327 -11.89 -16.50 -0.57
C GLY A 327 -12.26 -15.05 -0.89
N PHE A 328 -11.32 -14.20 -1.32
CA PHE A 328 -11.65 -12.86 -1.80
C PHE A 328 -12.43 -12.95 -3.13
N LYS A 329 -13.49 -12.13 -3.24
CA LYS A 329 -14.38 -12.08 -4.42
C LYS A 329 -14.41 -10.71 -5.07
N GLU A 330 -13.97 -9.70 -4.34
CA GLU A 330 -14.00 -8.30 -4.74
C GLU A 330 -12.73 -7.60 -4.29
N TYR A 331 -12.39 -6.53 -5.00
CA TYR A 331 -11.31 -5.61 -4.65
C TYR A 331 -11.82 -4.18 -4.71
N THR A 332 -11.01 -3.27 -4.20
CA THR A 332 -11.40 -1.88 -4.00
C THR A 332 -10.52 -0.92 -4.79
N VAL A 333 -11.14 0.17 -5.25
CA VAL A 333 -10.48 1.31 -5.88
C VAL A 333 -10.95 2.58 -5.20
N PHE A 334 -10.04 3.50 -4.91
CA PHE A 334 -10.37 4.77 -4.29
C PHE A 334 -10.34 5.91 -5.30
N ASP A 335 -11.37 6.75 -5.30
CA ASP A 335 -11.47 7.95 -6.12
C ASP A 335 -11.98 9.10 -5.24
N ARG A 336 -11.17 10.15 -5.07
CA ARG A 336 -11.39 11.25 -4.11
C ARG A 336 -11.73 10.75 -2.70
N GLY A 337 -10.98 9.74 -2.24
CA GLY A 337 -11.16 9.07 -0.96
C GLY A 337 -12.40 8.16 -0.88
N GLN A 338 -13.26 8.12 -1.90
CA GLN A 338 -14.42 7.24 -1.93
C GLN A 338 -14.04 5.85 -2.43
N ARG A 339 -14.38 4.84 -1.62
CA ARG A 339 -14.11 3.44 -1.91
C ARG A 339 -15.19 2.88 -2.85
N ASN A 340 -14.75 2.39 -4.01
CA ASN A 340 -15.55 1.67 -4.99
C ASN A 340 -15.14 0.19 -4.98
N VAL A 341 -16.09 -0.71 -5.24
CA VAL A 341 -15.90 -2.16 -5.14
C VAL A 341 -16.09 -2.79 -6.51
N TYR A 342 -15.19 -3.69 -6.88
CA TYR A 342 -15.14 -4.36 -8.17
C TYR A 342 -15.01 -5.88 -7.98
N PRO A 343 -15.66 -6.72 -8.79
CA PRO A 343 -15.44 -8.16 -8.74
C PRO A 343 -14.01 -8.52 -9.17
N ILE A 344 -13.41 -9.52 -8.54
CA ILE A 344 -12.13 -10.11 -8.97
C ILE A 344 -12.37 -11.01 -10.16
#